data_AF-A0A661XUD7-F1
#
_entry.id   AF-A0A661XUD7-F1
#
_cell.length_a   1.000
_cell.length_b   1.000
_cell.length_c   1.000
_cell.angle_alpha   90.00
_cell.angle_beta   90.00
_cell.angle_gamma   90.00
#
_symmetry.space_group_name_H-M   'P 1'
#
loop_
_entity.id
_entity.type
_entity.pdbx_description
1 polymer ?
#
loop_
_entity_poly.entity_id
_entity_poly.type
_entity_poly.pdbx_seq_one_letter_code
_entity_poly.pdbx_strand_id
1 'polypeptide(L)'
;MLFSTKHSNSIFANQARFIWVLIISLFFLIQNTKAQYYWVGGSGNWSDAANHWATSSGGSSFHIDPPTLSDDVYFDVNSFTGSGQVVSLDQPINNCNSMDWTGVLNFPTLEAIGSNDMHMMGSLTLAADMSCNFDQLYLKSDASGNTLTSNGIDLGSTSILIIDGTGEFGLTDNLEANNITMLEGTFITNGHTINIGFAFRIQGSLVKTINLGSSHIYCRQWRTTGSGININAGTSTIHVESLYPDDNNTGPYTYNDIVFKENSGFIHGTGIFNTIDASATKGESLKIKAGSMVTCNQFILNADRFSPTRMELSSGTGFATLNVSSGVVDVSYVIMKDIHAAGGAAFNVNPGIDNGNNDGWIFTEITPLDFYWVGNGGNWEELSHWATTSGGNTNYTELPSQFDNVFFDANSFTSSGQTIELTEAHKVNDLDWSGVQNNPTFLAGYQKTLSLYGYLNITDEVNKDINDLRILSEGEVDIFFGNQGNIANAVLWGGGIYNINSDFVGSTFRLNNGTLNLNSAVIDINFDFKENSSNNSVLNLGSGIIYCRNFEINSDNATVNAGTSEIHVRNLFKGRGNNYYHVILEENGSINYENT
;
A
#
# COMPACT_ATOMS: atom_id res chain seq x y z
N MET A 1 -9.91 -33.19 -103.51
CA MET A 1 -8.53 -33.45 -103.03
C MET A 1 -8.22 -32.37 -102.01
N LEU A 2 -8.16 -32.65 -100.70
CA LEU A 2 -6.99 -33.21 -99.98
C LEU A 2 -5.77 -32.27 -100.17
N PHE A 3 -5.09 -31.69 -99.18
CA PHE A 3 -4.96 -31.94 -97.75
C PHE A 3 -4.34 -30.68 -97.07
N SER A 4 -4.61 -30.52 -95.77
CA SER A 4 -3.73 -30.06 -94.66
C SER A 4 -2.41 -29.33 -94.97
N THR A 5 -2.18 -28.22 -94.26
CA THR A 5 -0.97 -28.02 -93.41
C THR A 5 -1.16 -26.80 -92.50
N LYS A 6 -1.71 -27.05 -91.30
CA LYS A 6 -1.61 -26.19 -90.13
C LYS A 6 -0.52 -26.80 -89.24
N HIS A 7 0.73 -26.33 -89.33
CA HIS A 7 1.76 -26.52 -88.28
C HIS A 7 3.05 -25.78 -88.65
N SER A 8 3.26 -24.60 -88.05
CA SER A 8 4.63 -24.08 -87.80
C SER A 8 4.68 -22.82 -86.92
N ASN A 9 3.56 -22.14 -86.63
CA ASN A 9 3.60 -20.89 -85.84
C ASN A 9 3.31 -21.04 -84.33
N SER A 10 3.15 -22.25 -83.78
CA SER A 10 2.83 -22.45 -82.35
C SER A 10 4.00 -22.90 -81.47
N ILE A 11 5.19 -23.14 -82.04
CA ILE A 11 6.35 -23.64 -81.27
C ILE A 11 7.19 -22.48 -80.71
N PHE A 12 7.31 -21.36 -81.43
CA PHE A 12 8.07 -20.20 -80.93
C PHE A 12 7.31 -19.33 -79.90
N ALA A 13 5.97 -19.33 -79.92
CA ALA A 13 5.18 -18.59 -78.94
C ALA A 13 5.08 -19.31 -77.56
N ASN A 14 5.25 -20.63 -77.53
CA ASN A 14 5.22 -21.41 -76.29
C ASN A 14 6.59 -21.48 -75.60
N GLN A 15 7.71 -21.44 -76.31
CA GLN A 15 9.03 -21.39 -75.68
C GLN A 15 9.31 -20.03 -75.02
N ALA A 16 8.85 -18.92 -75.61
CA ALA A 16 8.97 -17.59 -74.98
C ALA A 16 8.10 -17.48 -73.72
N ARG A 17 6.87 -18.02 -73.71
CA ARG A 17 6.01 -18.03 -72.51
C ARG A 17 6.53 -18.95 -71.40
N PHE A 18 7.20 -20.06 -71.74
CA PHE A 18 7.83 -20.93 -70.74
C PHE A 18 9.07 -20.28 -70.09
N ILE A 19 9.84 -19.51 -70.86
CA ILE A 19 11.02 -18.79 -70.36
C ILE A 19 10.61 -17.59 -69.49
N TRP A 20 9.52 -16.88 -69.82
CA TRP A 20 8.98 -15.81 -68.96
C TRP A 20 8.32 -16.34 -67.67
N VAL A 21 7.66 -17.51 -67.72
CA VAL A 21 7.12 -18.16 -66.50
C VAL A 21 8.25 -18.75 -65.64
N LEU A 22 9.34 -19.25 -66.24
CA LEU A 22 10.53 -19.67 -65.48
C LEU A 22 11.28 -18.48 -64.85
N ILE A 23 11.36 -17.34 -65.53
CA ILE A 23 12.03 -16.11 -65.01
C ILE A 23 11.18 -15.40 -63.94
N ILE A 24 9.85 -15.51 -64.01
CA ILE A 24 8.94 -15.00 -62.96
C ILE A 24 8.85 -15.95 -61.76
N SER A 25 9.09 -17.26 -61.93
CA SER A 25 9.33 -18.18 -60.80
C SER A 25 10.76 -18.11 -60.23
N LEU A 26 11.68 -17.42 -60.93
CA LEU A 26 13.03 -17.10 -60.47
C LEU A 26 13.14 -15.69 -59.86
N PHE A 27 12.03 -14.95 -59.76
CA PHE A 27 11.87 -14.00 -58.66
C PHE A 27 11.56 -14.86 -57.44
N PHE A 28 12.65 -15.25 -56.79
CA PHE A 28 12.68 -15.81 -55.45
C PHE A 28 11.45 -15.35 -54.65
N LEU A 29 10.70 -16.32 -54.11
CA LEU A 29 10.34 -16.21 -52.71
C LEU A 29 11.64 -15.89 -51.97
N ILE A 30 11.96 -14.61 -51.80
CA ILE A 30 12.67 -14.18 -50.62
C ILE A 30 11.62 -14.37 -49.53
N GLN A 31 11.50 -15.61 -49.05
CA GLN A 31 11.22 -15.77 -47.64
C GLN A 31 12.30 -14.89 -46.99
N ASN A 32 11.91 -13.75 -46.42
CA ASN A 32 12.76 -13.08 -45.45
C ASN A 32 12.89 -14.08 -44.30
N THR A 33 13.77 -15.06 -44.46
CA THR A 33 14.14 -15.95 -43.38
C THR A 33 14.91 -15.06 -42.42
N LYS A 34 14.31 -14.78 -41.27
CA LYS A 34 14.97 -14.08 -40.16
C LYS A 34 16.35 -14.70 -39.98
N ALA A 35 17.40 -13.88 -39.98
CA ALA A 35 18.73 -14.44 -39.81
C ALA A 35 18.81 -15.02 -38.39
N GLN A 36 19.47 -16.17 -38.27
CA GLN A 36 19.61 -16.87 -37.00
C GLN A 36 20.98 -16.57 -36.41
N TYR A 37 21.00 -16.10 -35.17
CA TYR A 37 22.18 -15.71 -34.41
C TYR A 37 22.32 -16.68 -33.23
N TYR A 38 23.42 -17.43 -33.18
CA TYR A 38 23.66 -18.41 -32.13
C TYR A 38 24.79 -17.91 -31.23
N TRP A 39 24.51 -17.73 -29.94
CA TRP A 39 25.55 -17.32 -29.00
C TRP A 39 26.55 -18.46 -28.78
N VAL A 40 27.85 -18.19 -28.83
CA VAL A 40 28.92 -19.15 -28.55
C VAL A 40 30.07 -18.50 -27.78
N GLY A 41 30.99 -19.31 -27.25
CA GLY A 41 32.24 -18.81 -26.64
C GLY A 41 32.16 -18.41 -25.17
N GLY A 42 31.02 -18.61 -24.50
CA GLY A 42 30.86 -18.33 -23.07
C GLY A 42 30.53 -16.87 -22.76
N SER A 43 31.18 -16.29 -21.75
CA SER A 43 30.87 -14.91 -21.33
C SER A 43 31.28 -13.89 -22.39
N GLY A 44 30.51 -12.81 -22.54
CA GLY A 44 30.80 -11.76 -23.51
C GLY A 44 29.77 -10.63 -23.53
N ASN A 45 30.07 -9.61 -24.33
CA ASN A 45 29.18 -8.48 -24.58
C ASN A 45 28.24 -8.80 -25.76
N TRP A 46 26.97 -8.44 -25.64
CA TRP A 46 25.97 -8.59 -26.70
C TRP A 46 26.42 -7.95 -28.02
N SER A 47 27.14 -6.83 -27.95
CA SER A 47 27.67 -6.13 -29.12
C SER A 47 28.84 -6.82 -29.83
N ASP A 48 29.50 -7.81 -29.20
CA ASP A 48 30.70 -8.47 -29.74
C ASP A 48 30.36 -9.60 -30.74
N ALA A 49 29.73 -9.20 -31.84
CA ALA A 49 29.23 -10.12 -32.85
C ALA A 49 30.31 -10.98 -33.51
N ALA A 50 31.48 -10.39 -33.75
CA ALA A 50 32.59 -11.06 -34.42
C ALA A 50 33.17 -12.25 -33.63
N ASN A 51 32.87 -12.35 -32.33
CA ASN A 51 33.36 -13.42 -31.45
C ASN A 51 32.27 -14.29 -30.84
N HIS A 52 31.04 -13.79 -30.72
CA HIS A 52 29.97 -14.49 -29.98
C HIS A 52 28.74 -14.84 -30.80
N TRP A 53 28.44 -14.14 -31.90
CA TRP A 53 27.24 -14.41 -32.69
C TRP A 53 27.55 -15.27 -33.91
N ALA A 54 27.45 -16.58 -33.76
CA ALA A 54 27.66 -17.55 -34.83
C ALA A 54 26.44 -17.68 -35.76
N THR A 55 26.70 -18.09 -37.00
CA THR A 55 25.70 -18.37 -38.05
C THR A 55 25.03 -19.75 -37.91
N SER A 56 25.52 -20.60 -37.00
CA SER A 56 24.93 -21.89 -36.63
C SER A 56 25.29 -22.26 -35.20
N SER A 57 24.49 -23.11 -34.55
CA SER A 57 24.77 -23.65 -33.21
C SER A 57 26.17 -24.24 -33.10
N GLY A 58 26.96 -23.80 -32.11
CA GLY A 58 28.35 -24.21 -31.89
C GLY A 58 29.32 -23.88 -33.04
N GLY A 59 28.90 -23.07 -34.01
CA GLY A 59 29.68 -22.72 -35.20
C GLY A 59 30.84 -21.76 -34.92
N SER A 60 31.79 -21.72 -35.85
CA SER A 60 32.96 -20.82 -35.81
C SER A 60 32.91 -19.72 -36.88
N SER A 61 31.80 -19.60 -37.60
CA SER A 61 31.54 -18.54 -38.58
C SER A 61 30.60 -17.52 -37.97
N PHE A 62 31.05 -16.28 -37.86
CA PHE A 62 30.41 -15.23 -37.08
C PHE A 62 29.76 -14.16 -37.97
N HIS A 63 28.71 -13.55 -37.42
CA HIS A 63 28.16 -12.30 -37.93
C HIS A 63 29.12 -11.14 -37.64
N ILE A 64 29.05 -10.09 -38.44
CA ILE A 64 29.93 -8.90 -38.29
C ILE A 64 29.28 -7.79 -37.46
N ASP A 65 27.97 -7.79 -37.36
CA ASP A 65 27.16 -6.83 -36.63
C ASP A 65 26.26 -7.57 -35.62
N PRO A 66 25.93 -6.97 -34.46
CA PRO A 66 25.03 -7.59 -33.48
C PRO A 66 23.61 -7.76 -34.03
N PRO A 67 22.78 -8.65 -33.43
CA PRO A 67 21.42 -8.89 -33.88
C PRO A 67 20.57 -7.61 -33.90
N THR A 68 19.66 -7.55 -34.87
CA THR A 68 18.68 -6.48 -35.02
C THR A 68 17.28 -6.97 -34.68
N LEU A 69 16.29 -6.08 -34.73
CA LEU A 69 14.87 -6.41 -34.53
C LEU A 69 14.29 -7.41 -35.56
N SER A 70 15.03 -7.77 -36.61
CA SER A 70 14.63 -8.76 -37.62
C SER A 70 15.26 -10.14 -37.43
N ASP A 71 16.15 -10.30 -36.44
CA ASP A 71 17.01 -11.48 -36.31
C ASP A 71 16.66 -12.31 -35.08
N ASP A 72 16.53 -13.62 -35.24
CA ASP A 72 16.25 -14.53 -34.12
C ASP A 72 17.56 -14.92 -33.43
N VAL A 73 17.60 -14.85 -32.10
CA VAL A 73 18.75 -15.24 -31.30
C VAL A 73 18.49 -16.54 -30.54
N TYR A 74 19.52 -17.37 -30.44
CA TYR A 74 19.47 -18.69 -29.82
C TYR A 74 20.62 -18.86 -28.85
N PHE A 75 20.30 -19.33 -27.65
CA PHE A 75 21.23 -19.77 -26.63
C PHE A 75 20.93 -21.24 -26.33
N ASP A 76 21.88 -22.11 -26.60
CA ASP A 76 21.67 -23.55 -26.56
C ASP A 76 22.81 -24.29 -25.84
N VAL A 77 22.81 -25.62 -25.95
CA VAL A 77 23.80 -26.50 -25.34
C VAL A 77 25.26 -26.15 -25.67
N ASN A 78 25.50 -25.47 -26.81
CA ASN A 78 26.82 -25.08 -27.28
C ASN A 78 27.21 -23.64 -26.93
N SER A 79 26.33 -22.88 -26.25
CA SER A 79 26.57 -21.46 -25.98
C SER A 79 27.60 -21.18 -24.88
N PHE A 80 27.62 -22.01 -23.83
CA PHE A 80 28.42 -21.79 -22.62
C PHE A 80 29.34 -22.97 -22.33
N THR A 81 30.59 -22.68 -21.99
CA THR A 81 31.65 -23.67 -21.73
C THR A 81 31.87 -23.93 -20.25
N GLY A 82 31.23 -23.15 -19.37
CA GLY A 82 31.38 -23.27 -17.91
C GLY A 82 30.23 -22.62 -17.16
N SER A 83 30.07 -23.01 -15.88
CA SER A 83 28.96 -22.57 -15.03
C SER A 83 29.00 -21.07 -14.72
N GLY A 84 27.84 -20.40 -14.77
CA GLY A 84 27.70 -19.00 -14.33
C GLY A 84 28.31 -17.97 -15.28
N GLN A 85 28.50 -18.32 -16.55
CA GLN A 85 28.97 -17.39 -17.57
C GLN A 85 27.90 -16.34 -17.90
N VAL A 86 28.33 -15.13 -18.29
CA VAL A 86 27.47 -13.94 -18.36
C VAL A 86 27.45 -13.36 -19.76
N VAL A 87 26.25 -13.09 -20.26
CA VAL A 87 25.98 -12.29 -21.46
C VAL A 87 25.55 -10.90 -21.01
N SER A 88 26.34 -9.91 -21.37
CA SER A 88 26.13 -8.52 -20.97
C SER A 88 25.40 -7.75 -22.07
N LEU A 89 24.23 -7.18 -21.75
CA LEU A 89 23.57 -6.18 -22.60
C LEU A 89 24.30 -4.84 -22.44
N ASP A 90 25.26 -4.59 -23.32
CA ASP A 90 26.27 -3.55 -23.17
C ASP A 90 26.02 -2.29 -24.01
N GLN A 91 24.98 -2.30 -24.85
CA GLN A 91 24.56 -1.13 -25.63
C GLN A 91 23.35 -0.43 -24.99
N PRO A 92 23.17 0.89 -25.19
CA PRO A 92 21.98 1.59 -24.74
C PRO A 92 20.67 0.92 -25.17
N ILE A 93 20.67 0.31 -26.37
CA ILE A 93 19.58 -0.51 -26.88
C ILE A 93 20.17 -1.78 -27.51
N ASN A 94 19.76 -2.94 -27.02
CA ASN A 94 20.08 -4.26 -27.54
C ASN A 94 18.83 -4.80 -28.22
N ASN A 95 18.96 -5.42 -29.39
CA ASN A 95 17.80 -5.80 -30.21
C ASN A 95 17.84 -7.27 -30.57
N CYS A 96 16.68 -7.90 -30.66
CA CYS A 96 16.47 -9.13 -31.42
C CYS A 96 15.01 -9.17 -31.92
N ASN A 97 14.70 -10.06 -32.84
CA ASN A 97 13.32 -10.42 -33.11
C ASN A 97 12.79 -11.32 -31.98
N SER A 98 13.25 -12.57 -31.93
CA SER A 98 12.88 -13.55 -30.90
C SER A 98 14.12 -14.07 -30.19
N MET A 99 13.95 -14.49 -28.94
CA MET A 99 15.03 -15.02 -28.12
C MET A 99 14.63 -16.36 -27.53
N ASP A 100 15.43 -17.39 -27.79
CA ASP A 100 15.19 -18.76 -27.34
C ASP A 100 16.41 -19.30 -26.59
N TRP A 101 16.21 -19.68 -25.34
CA TRP A 101 17.20 -20.30 -24.45
C TRP A 101 17.01 -21.82 -24.28
N THR A 102 16.15 -22.43 -25.09
CA THR A 102 15.82 -23.85 -24.97
C THR A 102 17.07 -24.73 -25.06
N GLY A 103 17.27 -25.56 -24.04
CA GLY A 103 18.38 -26.51 -24.00
C GLY A 103 19.72 -25.91 -23.59
N VAL A 104 19.76 -24.65 -23.15
CA VAL A 104 20.95 -24.06 -22.54
C VAL A 104 21.39 -24.87 -21.32
N LEU A 105 22.70 -24.96 -21.11
CA LEU A 105 23.32 -25.57 -19.94
C LEU A 105 24.18 -24.55 -19.19
N ASN A 106 24.66 -24.96 -18.02
CA ASN A 106 25.68 -24.24 -17.23
C ASN A 106 25.19 -22.96 -16.54
N PHE A 107 23.89 -22.83 -16.24
CA PHE A 107 23.35 -21.74 -15.40
C PHE A 107 23.86 -20.34 -15.78
N PRO A 108 23.80 -19.94 -17.07
CA PRO A 108 24.30 -18.64 -17.50
C PRO A 108 23.41 -17.51 -16.98
N THR A 109 23.93 -16.28 -17.08
CA THR A 109 23.21 -15.06 -16.74
C THR A 109 23.12 -14.14 -17.96
N LEU A 110 21.93 -13.63 -18.26
CA LEU A 110 21.72 -12.49 -19.17
C LEU A 110 21.49 -11.23 -18.34
N GLU A 111 22.38 -10.24 -18.39
CA GLU A 111 22.29 -9.07 -17.52
C GLU A 111 22.47 -7.74 -18.28
N ALA A 112 21.64 -6.76 -17.94
CA ALA A 112 21.80 -5.38 -18.37
C ALA A 112 22.91 -4.66 -17.60
N ILE A 113 23.81 -3.99 -18.33
CA ILE A 113 24.81 -3.11 -17.71
C ILE A 113 24.23 -1.69 -17.62
N GLY A 114 23.92 -1.23 -16.40
CA GLY A 114 23.33 0.10 -16.21
C GLY A 114 21.92 0.19 -16.79
N SER A 115 21.59 1.29 -17.46
CA SER A 115 20.26 1.54 -18.05
C SER A 115 20.21 1.15 -19.54
N ASN A 116 20.66 -0.07 -19.83
CA ASN A 116 20.73 -0.61 -21.18
C ASN A 116 19.50 -1.49 -21.44
N ASP A 117 18.72 -1.12 -22.44
CA ASP A 117 17.43 -1.75 -22.72
C ASP A 117 17.56 -2.97 -23.65
N MET A 118 16.60 -3.90 -23.56
CA MET A 118 16.38 -4.97 -24.53
C MET A 118 15.07 -4.71 -25.30
N HIS A 119 15.13 -4.68 -26.62
CA HIS A 119 13.98 -4.54 -27.50
C HIS A 119 13.76 -5.82 -28.31
N MET A 120 12.52 -6.31 -28.35
CA MET A 120 12.12 -7.53 -29.02
C MET A 120 10.89 -7.34 -29.91
N MET A 121 10.87 -7.98 -31.08
CA MET A 121 9.72 -7.97 -32.02
C MET A 121 8.89 -9.25 -32.00
N GLY A 122 9.31 -10.29 -31.27
CA GLY A 122 8.69 -11.61 -31.28
C GLY A 122 8.81 -12.30 -29.93
N SER A 123 8.58 -13.62 -29.93
CA SER A 123 8.52 -14.42 -28.69
C SER A 123 9.83 -14.43 -27.89
N LEU A 124 9.68 -14.56 -26.56
CA LEU A 124 10.75 -14.83 -25.60
C LEU A 124 10.52 -16.20 -24.95
N THR A 125 11.52 -17.06 -24.99
CA THR A 125 11.55 -18.34 -24.25
C THR A 125 12.85 -18.42 -23.45
N LEU A 126 12.73 -18.25 -22.13
CA LEU A 126 13.83 -18.48 -21.18
C LEU A 126 13.93 -19.96 -20.83
N ALA A 127 15.02 -20.37 -20.20
CA ALA A 127 15.17 -21.73 -19.63
C ALA A 127 15.13 -21.68 -18.09
N ALA A 128 14.75 -22.79 -17.45
CA ALA A 128 14.79 -22.88 -15.99
C ALA A 128 16.24 -22.88 -15.43
N ASP A 129 17.20 -23.33 -16.22
CA ASP A 129 18.63 -23.43 -15.85
C ASP A 129 19.41 -22.17 -16.30
N MET A 130 18.86 -20.98 -16.08
CA MET A 130 19.55 -19.70 -16.30
C MET A 130 19.06 -18.65 -15.29
N SER A 131 19.65 -17.45 -15.36
CA SER A 131 19.14 -16.26 -14.68
C SER A 131 19.12 -15.09 -15.65
N CYS A 132 18.25 -14.10 -15.41
CA CYS A 132 18.32 -12.84 -16.11
C CYS A 132 18.08 -11.64 -15.19
N ASN A 133 18.58 -10.49 -15.61
CA ASN A 133 18.36 -9.21 -14.96
C ASN A 133 18.29 -8.12 -16.05
N PHE A 134 17.08 -7.83 -16.51
CA PHE A 134 16.83 -6.74 -17.46
C PHE A 134 16.71 -5.40 -16.70
N ASP A 135 17.13 -4.29 -17.33
CA ASP A 135 16.66 -2.97 -16.91
C ASP A 135 15.24 -2.75 -17.43
N GLN A 136 15.09 -2.59 -18.75
CA GLN A 136 13.81 -2.59 -19.43
C GLN A 136 13.78 -3.61 -20.56
N LEU A 137 12.69 -4.38 -20.60
CA LEU A 137 12.40 -5.34 -21.67
C LEU A 137 11.20 -4.83 -22.47
N TYR A 138 11.45 -4.29 -23.65
CA TYR A 138 10.43 -3.80 -24.57
C TYR A 138 9.98 -4.91 -25.54
N LEU A 139 8.69 -5.22 -25.50
CA LEU A 139 7.99 -6.07 -26.43
C LEU A 139 7.26 -5.20 -27.45
N LYS A 140 7.83 -5.07 -28.65
CA LYS A 140 7.47 -4.06 -29.66
C LYS A 140 6.79 -4.63 -30.91
N SER A 141 6.43 -5.93 -30.89
CA SER A 141 5.82 -6.61 -32.02
C SER A 141 4.54 -5.93 -32.50
N ASP A 142 4.31 -5.96 -33.80
CA ASP A 142 3.01 -5.67 -34.45
C ASP A 142 2.27 -6.95 -34.87
N ALA A 143 2.85 -8.13 -34.63
CA ALA A 143 2.28 -9.42 -34.97
C ALA A 143 1.41 -9.99 -33.84
N SER A 144 0.41 -10.80 -34.21
CA SER A 144 -0.39 -11.59 -33.27
C SER A 144 0.31 -12.91 -32.93
N GLY A 145 0.03 -13.46 -31.74
CA GLY A 145 0.46 -14.81 -31.35
C GLY A 145 1.91 -14.93 -30.88
N ASN A 146 2.57 -13.82 -30.50
CA ASN A 146 3.85 -13.93 -29.82
C ASN A 146 3.64 -14.47 -28.40
N THR A 147 4.65 -15.14 -27.88
CA THR A 147 4.61 -15.82 -26.58
C THR A 147 5.70 -15.33 -25.66
N LEU A 148 5.40 -15.33 -24.35
CA LEU A 148 6.37 -15.09 -23.29
C LEU A 148 6.38 -16.32 -22.37
N THR A 149 7.51 -17.03 -22.36
CA THR A 149 7.77 -18.20 -21.51
C THR A 149 8.92 -17.85 -20.56
N SER A 150 8.65 -17.72 -19.26
CA SER A 150 9.67 -17.38 -18.27
C SER A 150 10.44 -18.60 -17.75
N ASN A 151 9.83 -19.78 -17.81
CA ASN A 151 10.25 -21.01 -17.14
C ASN A 151 10.58 -20.81 -15.65
N GLY A 152 9.86 -19.91 -14.98
CA GLY A 152 10.01 -19.60 -13.55
C GLY A 152 11.15 -18.64 -13.22
N ILE A 153 11.76 -18.02 -14.23
CA ILE A 153 12.83 -17.03 -14.05
C ILE A 153 12.24 -15.64 -13.78
N ASP A 154 12.79 -14.98 -12.76
CA ASP A 154 12.55 -13.55 -12.49
C ASP A 154 13.27 -12.71 -13.55
N LEU A 155 12.55 -11.77 -14.17
CA LEU A 155 13.09 -10.84 -15.17
C LEU A 155 14.08 -9.82 -14.57
N GLY A 156 14.12 -9.69 -13.24
CA GLY A 156 15.05 -8.85 -12.48
C GLY A 156 14.32 -8.05 -11.40
N SER A 157 14.96 -7.90 -10.24
CA SER A 157 14.34 -7.29 -9.04
C SER A 157 13.97 -5.81 -9.19
N THR A 158 14.52 -5.13 -10.18
CA THR A 158 14.15 -3.74 -10.55
C THR A 158 13.63 -3.62 -11.97
N SER A 159 13.49 -4.73 -12.70
CA SER A 159 13.16 -4.74 -14.13
C SER A 159 11.78 -4.16 -14.45
N ILE A 160 11.63 -3.67 -15.68
CA ILE A 160 10.34 -3.26 -16.23
C ILE A 160 10.08 -4.02 -17.54
N LEU A 161 9.05 -4.87 -17.54
CA LEU A 161 8.49 -5.44 -18.76
C LEU A 161 7.54 -4.41 -19.40
N ILE A 162 7.79 -4.04 -20.65
CA ILE A 162 7.05 -2.98 -21.36
C ILE A 162 6.46 -3.55 -22.64
N ILE A 163 5.13 -3.46 -22.80
CA ILE A 163 4.44 -3.80 -24.04
C ILE A 163 4.22 -2.49 -24.81
N ASP A 164 4.95 -2.34 -25.92
CA ASP A 164 5.11 -1.10 -26.70
C ASP A 164 5.05 -1.38 -28.20
N GLY A 165 4.08 -2.21 -28.59
CA GLY A 165 3.80 -2.57 -29.98
C GLY A 165 2.33 -2.88 -30.17
N THR A 166 1.84 -2.85 -31.41
CA THR A 166 0.41 -3.07 -31.73
C THR A 166 -0.01 -4.54 -31.71
N GLY A 167 0.96 -5.46 -31.59
CA GLY A 167 0.77 -6.90 -31.65
C GLY A 167 0.23 -7.51 -30.36
N GLU A 168 0.38 -8.83 -30.25
CA GLU A 168 -0.12 -9.63 -29.14
C GLU A 168 1.01 -10.42 -28.49
N PHE A 169 1.03 -10.41 -27.16
CA PHE A 169 1.90 -11.26 -26.34
C PHE A 169 1.06 -12.07 -25.33
N GLY A 170 1.11 -13.38 -25.47
CA GLY A 170 0.47 -14.33 -24.57
C GLY A 170 1.46 -15.02 -23.64
N LEU A 171 1.12 -15.11 -22.35
CA LEU A 171 1.86 -15.95 -21.42
C LEU A 171 1.61 -17.43 -21.71
N THR A 172 2.65 -18.24 -21.60
CA THR A 172 2.55 -19.71 -21.67
C THR A 172 2.80 -20.40 -20.34
N ASP A 173 3.26 -19.65 -19.35
CA ASP A 173 3.50 -20.06 -17.97
C ASP A 173 3.31 -18.88 -17.00
N ASN A 174 3.56 -19.12 -15.71
CA ASN A 174 3.54 -18.07 -14.71
C ASN A 174 4.67 -17.06 -14.95
N LEU A 175 4.45 -15.81 -14.55
CA LEU A 175 5.41 -14.72 -14.75
C LEU A 175 5.79 -14.08 -13.41
N GLU A 176 7.10 -13.95 -13.19
CA GLU A 176 7.72 -13.16 -12.14
C GLU A 176 8.32 -11.89 -12.76
N ALA A 177 7.89 -10.71 -12.31
CA ALA A 177 8.42 -9.43 -12.77
C ALA A 177 8.42 -8.40 -11.63
N ASN A 178 9.24 -7.35 -11.72
CA ASN A 178 9.12 -6.26 -10.74
C ASN A 178 8.08 -5.21 -11.17
N ASN A 179 8.04 -4.85 -12.45
CA ASN A 179 7.01 -3.98 -13.02
C ASN A 179 6.55 -4.49 -14.38
N ILE A 180 5.28 -4.24 -14.70
CA ILE A 180 4.72 -4.40 -16.04
C ILE A 180 4.10 -3.06 -16.47
N THR A 181 4.40 -2.62 -17.69
CA THR A 181 3.83 -1.40 -18.28
C THR A 181 3.22 -1.70 -19.64
N MET A 182 1.93 -1.43 -19.80
CA MET A 182 1.21 -1.47 -21.07
C MET A 182 1.15 -0.06 -21.67
N LEU A 183 1.78 0.14 -22.84
CA LEU A 183 1.72 1.38 -23.62
C LEU A 183 0.83 1.24 -24.87
N GLU A 184 0.87 0.08 -25.52
CA GLU A 184 0.04 -0.29 -26.69
C GLU A 184 -0.14 -1.82 -26.76
N GLY A 185 -1.02 -2.30 -27.62
CA GLY A 185 -1.10 -3.70 -28.01
C GLY A 185 -1.98 -4.56 -27.12
N THR A 186 -1.81 -5.87 -27.25
CA THR A 186 -2.61 -6.87 -26.52
C THR A 186 -1.73 -7.73 -25.63
N PHE A 187 -2.05 -7.79 -24.34
CA PHE A 187 -1.43 -8.70 -23.38
C PHE A 187 -2.44 -9.74 -22.91
N ILE A 188 -2.08 -11.02 -23.02
CA ILE A 188 -2.94 -12.15 -22.70
C ILE A 188 -2.30 -12.99 -21.61
N THR A 189 -2.93 -13.03 -20.44
CA THR A 189 -2.39 -13.75 -19.28
C THR A 189 -2.64 -15.26 -19.35
N ASN A 190 -3.58 -15.70 -20.21
CA ASN A 190 -3.97 -17.10 -20.40
C ASN A 190 -4.32 -17.87 -19.11
N GLY A 191 -4.75 -17.16 -18.05
CA GLY A 191 -5.09 -17.78 -16.77
C GLY A 191 -3.88 -18.11 -15.88
N HIS A 192 -2.66 -17.75 -16.29
CA HIS A 192 -1.45 -17.92 -15.48
C HIS A 192 -1.38 -16.92 -14.33
N THR A 193 -0.64 -17.30 -13.28
CA THR A 193 -0.33 -16.41 -12.17
C THR A 193 0.75 -15.40 -12.56
N ILE A 194 0.56 -14.14 -12.18
CA ILE A 194 1.55 -13.08 -12.39
C ILE A 194 1.89 -12.47 -11.04
N ASN A 195 3.16 -12.54 -10.66
CA ASN A 195 3.69 -11.96 -9.43
C ASN A 195 4.51 -10.72 -9.78
N ILE A 196 4.13 -9.58 -9.21
CA ILE A 196 4.69 -8.28 -9.52
C ILE A 196 5.22 -7.62 -8.25
N GLY A 197 6.54 -7.43 -8.19
CA GLY A 197 7.21 -6.83 -7.03
C GLY A 197 6.71 -5.42 -6.68
N PHE A 198 6.32 -4.62 -7.67
CA PHE A 198 5.80 -3.26 -7.45
C PHE A 198 4.47 -2.98 -8.15
N ALA A 199 4.45 -2.76 -9.47
CA ALA A 199 3.25 -2.22 -10.12
C ALA A 199 2.96 -2.78 -11.52
N PHE A 200 1.66 -2.99 -11.78
CA PHE A 200 1.11 -3.14 -13.13
C PHE A 200 0.55 -1.78 -13.57
N ARG A 201 1.10 -1.19 -14.63
CA ARG A 201 0.70 0.13 -15.16
C ARG A 201 0.12 0.00 -16.55
N ILE A 202 -1.06 0.58 -16.77
CA ILE A 202 -1.67 0.74 -18.08
C ILE A 202 -1.75 2.24 -18.34
N GLN A 203 -1.02 2.73 -19.35
CA GLN A 203 -0.83 4.17 -19.55
C GLN A 203 -0.79 4.63 -21.01
N GLY A 204 -0.86 5.95 -21.21
CA GLY A 204 -0.81 6.59 -22.53
C GLY A 204 -2.16 6.62 -23.25
N SER A 205 -2.15 7.04 -24.53
CA SER A 205 -3.36 7.30 -25.32
C SER A 205 -3.60 6.32 -26.48
N LEU A 206 -2.64 5.43 -26.76
CA LEU A 206 -2.75 4.41 -27.81
C LEU A 206 -3.78 3.33 -27.46
N VAL A 207 -4.00 2.31 -28.30
CA VAL A 207 -4.95 1.23 -27.96
C VAL A 207 -4.24 0.14 -27.16
N LYS A 208 -4.81 -0.25 -26.02
CA LYS A 208 -4.34 -1.35 -25.17
C LYS A 208 -5.48 -2.31 -24.89
N THR A 209 -5.24 -3.60 -25.05
CA THR A 209 -6.16 -4.67 -24.64
C THR A 209 -5.47 -5.59 -23.64
N ILE A 210 -6.11 -5.82 -22.49
CA ILE A 210 -5.60 -6.72 -21.46
C ILE A 210 -6.62 -7.84 -21.27
N ASN A 211 -6.24 -9.07 -21.59
CA ASN A 211 -7.08 -10.27 -21.47
C ASN A 211 -6.63 -11.08 -20.25
N LEU A 212 -7.40 -10.98 -19.17
CA LEU A 212 -7.02 -11.53 -17.85
C LEU A 212 -7.44 -12.99 -17.62
N GLY A 213 -8.37 -13.53 -18.42
CA GLY A 213 -8.82 -14.91 -18.29
C GLY A 213 -9.24 -15.26 -16.85
N SER A 214 -8.69 -16.35 -16.31
CA SER A 214 -8.86 -16.77 -14.90
C SER A 214 -7.62 -16.52 -14.05
N SER A 215 -6.80 -15.52 -14.39
CA SER A 215 -5.50 -15.29 -13.75
C SER A 215 -5.63 -14.75 -12.32
N HIS A 216 -4.64 -15.10 -11.50
CA HIS A 216 -4.32 -14.39 -10.26
C HIS A 216 -3.15 -13.44 -10.51
N ILE A 217 -3.35 -12.16 -10.19
CA ILE A 217 -2.32 -11.14 -10.35
C ILE A 217 -2.02 -10.55 -8.99
N TYR A 218 -0.77 -10.62 -8.56
CA TYR A 218 -0.30 -10.04 -7.30
C TYR A 218 0.56 -8.84 -7.61
N CYS A 219 0.15 -7.65 -7.18
CA CYS A 219 0.96 -6.45 -7.29
C CYS A 219 0.76 -5.55 -6.08
N ARG A 220 1.68 -4.63 -5.83
CA ARG A 220 1.45 -3.59 -4.82
C ARG A 220 0.47 -2.57 -5.36
N GLN A 221 0.70 -2.15 -6.60
CA GLN A 221 -0.13 -1.16 -7.29
C GLN A 221 -0.70 -1.69 -8.60
N TRP A 222 -2.01 -1.62 -8.75
CA TRP A 222 -2.68 -1.71 -10.05
C TRP A 222 -3.06 -0.30 -10.50
N ARG A 223 -2.51 0.17 -11.62
CA ARG A 223 -2.72 1.54 -12.10
C ARG A 223 -3.19 1.61 -13.53
N THR A 224 -4.34 2.25 -13.71
CA THR A 224 -4.93 2.53 -15.02
C THR A 224 -5.04 4.04 -15.19
N THR A 225 -4.29 4.56 -16.16
CA THR A 225 -4.20 5.98 -16.52
C THR A 225 -4.28 6.11 -18.03
N GLY A 226 -4.84 7.19 -18.54
CA GLY A 226 -4.78 7.49 -19.98
C GLY A 226 -6.08 7.16 -20.71
N SER A 227 -6.02 6.59 -21.92
CA SER A 227 -7.20 6.28 -22.73
C SER A 227 -6.91 5.14 -23.71
N GLY A 228 -7.94 4.68 -24.43
CA GLY A 228 -7.81 3.56 -25.38
C GLY A 228 -7.61 2.21 -24.69
N ILE A 229 -8.08 2.07 -23.45
CA ILE A 229 -7.86 0.90 -22.60
C ILE A 229 -9.09 -0.02 -22.65
N ASN A 230 -8.87 -1.29 -22.99
CA ASN A 230 -9.87 -2.35 -22.96
C ASN A 230 -9.42 -3.46 -22.00
N ILE A 231 -10.13 -3.62 -20.88
CA ILE A 231 -9.84 -4.66 -19.89
C ILE A 231 -10.91 -5.74 -20.02
N ASN A 232 -10.49 -6.92 -20.50
CA ASN A 232 -11.31 -8.12 -20.53
C ASN A 232 -11.01 -8.94 -19.27
N ALA A 233 -11.78 -8.67 -18.20
CA ALA A 233 -11.50 -9.18 -16.87
C ALA A 233 -11.67 -10.71 -16.71
N GLY A 234 -12.49 -11.35 -17.56
CA GLY A 234 -12.78 -12.78 -17.42
C GLY A 234 -13.30 -13.12 -16.02
N THR A 235 -12.67 -14.09 -15.36
CA THR A 235 -12.90 -14.46 -13.96
C THR A 235 -11.65 -14.24 -13.11
N SER A 236 -10.85 -13.21 -13.42
CA SER A 236 -9.57 -12.96 -12.77
C SER A 236 -9.72 -12.49 -11.32
N THR A 237 -8.66 -12.65 -10.54
CA THR A 237 -8.51 -12.00 -9.23
C THR A 237 -7.23 -11.16 -9.20
N ILE A 238 -7.36 -9.89 -8.82
CA ILE A 238 -6.22 -8.98 -8.67
C ILE A 238 -6.02 -8.68 -7.18
N HIS A 239 -4.84 -9.00 -6.66
CA HIS A 239 -4.43 -8.78 -5.27
C HIS A 239 -3.56 -7.52 -5.18
N VAL A 240 -3.98 -6.53 -4.38
CA VAL A 240 -3.38 -5.17 -4.36
C VAL A 240 -3.21 -4.58 -2.95
N GLU A 241 -2.18 -3.74 -2.75
CA GLU A 241 -2.16 -2.77 -1.63
C GLU A 241 -2.93 -1.50 -2.03
N SER A 242 -2.76 -1.06 -3.28
CA SER A 242 -3.38 0.16 -3.82
C SER A 242 -3.95 -0.05 -5.22
N LEU A 243 -5.21 0.36 -5.38
CA LEU A 243 -5.98 0.27 -6.60
C LEU A 243 -6.20 1.67 -7.18
N TYR A 244 -5.73 1.89 -8.40
CA TYR A 244 -6.03 3.07 -9.20
C TYR A 244 -6.78 2.58 -10.44
N PRO A 245 -8.08 2.26 -10.32
CA PRO A 245 -8.82 1.65 -11.42
C PRO A 245 -9.05 2.65 -12.55
N ASP A 246 -8.99 3.96 -12.26
CA ASP A 246 -9.10 5.05 -13.23
C ASP A 246 -8.57 6.37 -12.62
N ASP A 247 -7.26 6.57 -12.61
CA ASP A 247 -6.60 7.68 -11.91
C ASP A 247 -6.93 9.06 -12.53
N ASN A 248 -7.23 9.09 -13.84
CA ASN A 248 -7.49 10.31 -14.61
C ASN A 248 -8.93 10.45 -15.14
N ASN A 249 -9.90 9.70 -14.59
CA ASN A 249 -11.33 9.80 -14.88
C ASN A 249 -11.67 9.64 -16.38
N THR A 250 -11.10 8.63 -17.03
CA THR A 250 -11.34 8.27 -18.43
C THR A 250 -12.18 7.01 -18.63
N GLY A 251 -12.36 6.25 -17.56
CA GLY A 251 -13.22 5.09 -17.47
C GLY A 251 -14.69 5.45 -17.21
N PRO A 252 -15.47 4.55 -16.59
CA PRO A 252 -15.01 3.45 -15.75
C PRO A 252 -14.56 2.20 -16.52
N TYR A 253 -13.53 1.53 -16.00
CA TYR A 253 -13.11 0.21 -16.47
C TYR A 253 -13.76 -0.89 -15.61
N THR A 254 -13.94 -2.07 -16.21
CA THR A 254 -14.58 -3.23 -15.55
C THR A 254 -13.53 -4.27 -15.18
N TYR A 255 -13.61 -4.75 -13.94
CA TYR A 255 -12.77 -5.77 -13.35
C TYR A 255 -13.66 -6.89 -12.79
N ASN A 256 -13.08 -8.08 -12.57
CA ASN A 256 -13.76 -9.14 -11.86
C ASN A 256 -13.55 -8.96 -10.35
N ASP A 257 -12.67 -9.74 -9.71
CA ASP A 257 -12.48 -9.67 -8.27
C ASP A 257 -11.20 -8.91 -7.90
N ILE A 258 -11.30 -8.01 -6.93
CA ILE A 258 -10.17 -7.33 -6.29
C ILE A 258 -10.09 -7.77 -4.84
N VAL A 259 -8.88 -8.10 -4.39
CA VAL A 259 -8.59 -8.47 -3.01
C VAL A 259 -7.49 -7.57 -2.48
N PHE A 260 -7.76 -6.82 -1.41
CA PHE A 260 -6.72 -6.04 -0.74
C PHE A 260 -5.80 -6.94 0.08
N LYS A 261 -4.50 -6.58 0.13
CA LYS A 261 -3.48 -7.23 0.96
C LYS A 261 -2.84 -6.24 1.93
N GLU A 262 -2.21 -6.76 2.99
CA GLU A 262 -1.30 -6.01 3.87
C GLU A 262 -1.93 -4.91 4.74
N ASN A 263 -3.07 -5.18 5.39
CA ASN A 263 -3.68 -4.27 6.38
C ASN A 263 -3.86 -2.82 5.90
N SER A 264 -3.95 -2.59 4.59
CA SER A 264 -4.31 -1.29 4.05
C SER A 264 -5.03 -1.46 2.72
N GLY A 265 -5.98 -0.58 2.44
CA GLY A 265 -6.63 -0.54 1.13
C GLY A 265 -6.73 0.89 0.65
N PHE A 266 -6.20 1.17 -0.53
CA PHE A 266 -6.33 2.48 -1.17
C PHE A 266 -7.07 2.33 -2.49
N ILE A 267 -8.12 3.13 -2.69
CA ILE A 267 -8.85 3.22 -3.97
C ILE A 267 -8.79 4.67 -4.48
N HIS A 268 -8.35 4.84 -5.72
CA HIS A 268 -8.18 6.15 -6.36
C HIS A 268 -8.72 6.14 -7.78
N GLY A 269 -9.97 6.57 -7.94
CA GLY A 269 -10.67 6.56 -9.23
C GLY A 269 -11.89 5.66 -9.23
N THR A 270 -12.63 5.73 -10.34
CA THR A 270 -13.90 5.04 -10.52
C THR A 270 -13.69 3.69 -11.21
N GLY A 271 -14.39 2.65 -10.73
CA GLY A 271 -14.31 1.31 -11.33
C GLY A 271 -15.57 0.49 -11.12
N ILE A 272 -15.76 -0.52 -11.96
CA ILE A 272 -16.84 -1.51 -11.86
C ILE A 272 -16.21 -2.86 -11.56
N PHE A 273 -16.70 -3.54 -10.54
CA PHE A 273 -16.12 -4.78 -10.02
C PHE A 273 -17.21 -5.85 -9.87
N ASN A 274 -16.83 -7.12 -9.94
CA ASN A 274 -17.66 -8.17 -9.41
C ASN A 274 -17.60 -8.14 -7.88
N THR A 275 -16.41 -8.38 -7.31
CA THR A 275 -16.17 -8.36 -5.86
C THR A 275 -15.07 -7.37 -5.51
N ILE A 276 -15.29 -6.60 -4.45
CA ILE A 276 -14.22 -5.94 -3.69
C ILE A 276 -14.13 -6.63 -2.32
N ASP A 277 -13.01 -7.31 -2.08
CA ASP A 277 -12.67 -7.88 -0.77
C ASP A 277 -11.64 -6.99 -0.06
N ALA A 278 -12.13 -6.21 0.90
CA ALA A 278 -11.35 -5.35 1.77
C ALA A 278 -11.11 -5.99 3.16
N SER A 279 -11.30 -7.31 3.32
CA SER A 279 -11.13 -8.01 4.60
C SER A 279 -9.74 -7.84 5.22
N ALA A 280 -8.71 -7.67 4.39
CA ALA A 280 -7.37 -7.44 4.89
C ALA A 280 -7.24 -6.11 5.63
N THR A 281 -8.13 -5.13 5.45
CA THR A 281 -8.07 -3.81 6.12
C THR A 281 -8.47 -3.82 7.61
N LYS A 282 -8.70 -5.00 8.18
CA LYS A 282 -9.00 -5.23 9.59
C LYS A 282 -7.99 -4.56 10.51
N GLY A 283 -8.47 -3.77 11.47
CA GLY A 283 -7.62 -3.06 12.44
C GLY A 283 -6.89 -1.83 11.89
N GLU A 284 -7.07 -1.53 10.60
CA GLU A 284 -6.39 -0.43 9.92
C GLU A 284 -7.40 0.40 9.11
N SER A 285 -7.15 0.67 7.82
CA SER A 285 -8.00 1.54 7.01
C SER A 285 -8.23 1.07 5.58
N LEU A 286 -9.46 1.32 5.10
CA LEU A 286 -9.81 1.37 3.68
C LEU A 286 -10.04 2.84 3.30
N LYS A 287 -9.16 3.38 2.47
CA LYS A 287 -9.15 4.78 2.08
C LYS A 287 -9.57 4.95 0.62
N ILE A 288 -10.60 5.76 0.37
CA ILE A 288 -11.12 6.00 -0.98
C ILE A 288 -10.95 7.48 -1.32
N LYS A 289 -10.38 7.84 -2.47
CA LYS A 289 -10.20 9.25 -2.84
C LYS A 289 -11.56 9.94 -3.03
N ALA A 290 -11.67 11.19 -2.59
CA ALA A 290 -12.83 12.05 -2.81
C ALA A 290 -13.26 12.07 -4.29
N GLY A 291 -14.56 11.92 -4.54
CA GLY A 291 -15.17 11.86 -5.87
C GLY A 291 -15.04 10.51 -6.59
N SER A 292 -14.35 9.51 -6.01
CA SER A 292 -14.31 8.17 -6.58
C SER A 292 -15.66 7.47 -6.40
N MET A 293 -16.11 6.74 -7.42
CA MET A 293 -17.27 5.86 -7.34
C MET A 293 -16.85 4.39 -7.54
N VAL A 294 -16.99 3.59 -6.50
CA VAL A 294 -16.67 2.15 -6.50
C VAL A 294 -17.98 1.39 -6.71
N THR A 295 -18.20 0.83 -7.90
CA THR A 295 -19.39 0.02 -8.18
C THR A 295 -19.05 -1.46 -8.10
N CYS A 296 -19.74 -2.24 -7.28
CA CYS A 296 -19.53 -3.69 -7.22
C CYS A 296 -20.83 -4.49 -7.05
N ASN A 297 -20.79 -5.78 -7.38
CA ASN A 297 -21.88 -6.71 -7.05
C ASN A 297 -21.80 -7.16 -5.59
N GLN A 298 -20.57 -7.33 -5.08
CA GLN A 298 -20.30 -7.72 -3.71
C GLN A 298 -19.19 -6.86 -3.10
N PHE A 299 -19.43 -6.37 -1.89
CA PHE A 299 -18.44 -5.69 -1.06
C PHE A 299 -18.26 -6.50 0.22
N ILE A 300 -17.02 -6.83 0.55
CA ILE A 300 -16.67 -7.60 1.75
C ILE A 300 -15.69 -6.77 2.57
N LEU A 301 -15.98 -6.60 3.84
CA LEU A 301 -15.09 -5.98 4.82
C LEU A 301 -15.27 -6.68 6.15
N ASN A 302 -14.18 -7.10 6.75
CA ASN A 302 -14.16 -7.81 8.03
C ASN A 302 -13.43 -6.96 9.06
N ALA A 303 -14.16 -6.49 10.07
CA ALA A 303 -13.60 -5.84 11.25
C ALA A 303 -14.26 -6.41 12.51
N ASP A 304 -13.63 -6.19 13.65
CA ASP A 304 -14.19 -6.58 14.93
C ASP A 304 -13.95 -5.51 16.00
N ARG A 305 -14.52 -5.74 17.18
CA ARG A 305 -14.45 -4.83 18.32
C ARG A 305 -13.02 -4.42 18.69
N PHE A 306 -12.05 -5.32 18.51
CA PHE A 306 -10.65 -5.14 18.88
C PHE A 306 -9.80 -4.56 17.75
N SER A 307 -10.20 -4.86 16.52
CA SER A 307 -9.55 -4.46 15.28
C SER A 307 -10.55 -3.76 14.35
N PRO A 308 -11.09 -2.59 14.75
CA PRO A 308 -12.02 -1.85 13.92
C PRO A 308 -11.32 -1.29 12.69
N THR A 309 -12.04 -1.20 11.58
CA THR A 309 -11.51 -0.63 10.34
C THR A 309 -12.01 0.79 10.17
N ARG A 310 -11.11 1.72 9.85
CA ARG A 310 -11.46 3.07 9.42
C ARG A 310 -11.77 3.08 7.93
N MET A 311 -12.97 3.50 7.55
CA MET A 311 -13.33 3.74 6.15
C MET A 311 -13.51 5.24 5.93
N GLU A 312 -12.56 5.85 5.24
CA GLU A 312 -12.46 7.31 5.15
C GLU A 312 -11.84 7.77 3.82
N LEU A 313 -11.78 9.08 3.60
CA LEU A 313 -11.11 9.62 2.41
C LEU A 313 -9.60 9.44 2.47
N SER A 314 -8.99 9.08 1.35
CA SER A 314 -7.53 9.09 1.22
C SER A 314 -6.96 10.50 1.09
N SER A 315 -7.72 11.41 0.48
CA SER A 315 -7.36 12.79 0.19
C SER A 315 -8.56 13.56 -0.37
N GLY A 316 -8.50 14.90 -0.32
CA GLY A 316 -9.53 15.79 -0.84
C GLY A 316 -10.61 16.15 0.18
N THR A 317 -11.67 16.81 -0.29
CA THR A 317 -12.85 17.19 0.50
C THR A 317 -14.11 16.69 -0.22
N GLY A 318 -15.22 16.54 0.51
CA GLY A 318 -16.47 15.98 -0.02
C GLY A 318 -16.65 14.55 0.40
N PHE A 319 -16.97 13.65 -0.53
CA PHE A 319 -17.24 12.24 -0.24
C PHE A 319 -16.74 11.33 -1.36
N ALA A 320 -16.60 10.04 -1.06
CA ALA A 320 -16.51 8.95 -2.04
C ALA A 320 -17.82 8.16 -2.05
N THR A 321 -18.08 7.36 -3.08
CA THR A 321 -19.32 6.59 -3.21
C THR A 321 -19.04 5.09 -3.36
N LEU A 322 -19.64 4.27 -2.49
CA LEU A 322 -19.79 2.82 -2.68
C LEU A 322 -21.17 2.54 -3.30
N ASN A 323 -21.20 1.92 -4.48
CA ASN A 323 -22.41 1.67 -5.25
C ASN A 323 -22.65 0.16 -5.42
N VAL A 324 -23.72 -0.37 -4.84
CA VAL A 324 -24.10 -1.78 -4.94
C VAL A 324 -25.56 -1.86 -5.41
N SER A 325 -25.78 -2.51 -6.55
CA SER A 325 -27.04 -2.43 -7.30
C SER A 325 -28.23 -3.10 -6.62
N SER A 326 -28.00 -4.13 -5.81
CA SER A 326 -29.03 -4.90 -5.10
C SER A 326 -28.44 -5.71 -3.95
N GLY A 327 -29.29 -6.25 -3.08
CA GLY A 327 -28.88 -7.09 -1.95
C GLY A 327 -28.64 -6.29 -0.68
N VAL A 328 -27.66 -6.72 0.11
CA VAL A 328 -27.32 -6.12 1.41
C VAL A 328 -25.81 -6.04 1.53
N VAL A 329 -25.32 -4.90 2.00
CA VAL A 329 -23.95 -4.67 2.43
C VAL A 329 -23.98 -4.50 3.94
N ASP A 330 -23.61 -5.56 4.66
CA ASP A 330 -23.49 -5.54 6.12
C ASP A 330 -22.01 -5.51 6.49
N VAL A 331 -21.61 -4.48 7.23
CA VAL A 331 -20.29 -4.37 7.85
C VAL A 331 -20.43 -4.10 9.35
N SER A 332 -19.44 -4.51 10.12
CA SER A 332 -19.44 -4.35 11.59
C SER A 332 -18.11 -3.77 12.04
N TYR A 333 -18.14 -3.01 13.13
CA TYR A 333 -16.98 -2.35 13.73
C TYR A 333 -16.18 -1.49 12.75
N VAL A 334 -16.91 -0.76 11.89
CA VAL A 334 -16.36 0.24 10.99
C VAL A 334 -16.53 1.63 11.59
N ILE A 335 -15.46 2.40 11.57
CA ILE A 335 -15.47 3.84 11.88
C ILE A 335 -15.46 4.56 10.53
N MET A 336 -16.57 5.16 10.15
CA MET A 336 -16.77 5.64 8.79
C MET A 336 -16.86 7.16 8.74
N LYS A 337 -16.26 7.77 7.72
CA LYS A 337 -16.38 9.21 7.46
C LYS A 337 -16.32 9.50 5.97
N ASP A 338 -17.20 10.39 5.49
CA ASP A 338 -17.20 10.90 4.12
C ASP A 338 -17.39 9.81 3.04
N ILE A 339 -18.12 8.72 3.36
CA ILE A 339 -18.41 7.62 2.43
C ILE A 339 -19.92 7.49 2.20
N HIS A 340 -20.38 7.85 1.01
CA HIS A 340 -21.77 7.70 0.61
C HIS A 340 -22.05 6.28 0.10
N ALA A 341 -23.24 5.77 0.41
CA ALA A 341 -23.78 4.56 -0.19
C ALA A 341 -24.78 4.91 -1.30
N ALA A 342 -24.71 4.18 -2.41
CA ALA A 342 -25.60 4.33 -3.55
C ALA A 342 -26.01 2.98 -4.14
N GLY A 343 -26.99 3.01 -5.05
CA GLY A 343 -27.52 1.81 -5.70
C GLY A 343 -28.83 1.34 -5.08
N GLY A 344 -29.11 0.04 -5.19
CA GLY A 344 -30.35 -0.57 -4.72
C GLY A 344 -30.18 -1.56 -3.57
N ALA A 345 -28.96 -1.74 -3.06
CA ALA A 345 -28.70 -2.52 -1.85
C ALA A 345 -29.10 -1.75 -0.59
N ALA A 346 -29.36 -2.48 0.50
CA ALA A 346 -29.36 -1.91 1.85
C ALA A 346 -27.93 -1.86 2.38
N PHE A 347 -27.55 -0.75 3.04
CA PHE A 347 -26.20 -0.53 3.53
C PHE A 347 -26.25 -0.35 5.05
N ASN A 348 -25.78 -1.34 5.79
CA ASN A 348 -25.83 -1.33 7.25
C ASN A 348 -24.42 -1.39 7.84
N VAL A 349 -24.20 -0.56 8.86
CA VAL A 349 -23.06 -0.66 9.76
C VAL A 349 -23.60 -1.08 11.13
N ASN A 350 -23.37 -2.34 11.51
CA ASN A 350 -23.96 -2.90 12.72
C ASN A 350 -23.00 -3.81 13.52
N PRO A 351 -22.42 -3.33 14.64
CA PRO A 351 -22.43 -1.93 15.08
C PRO A 351 -21.30 -1.12 14.39
N GLY A 352 -21.28 0.21 14.52
CA GLY A 352 -20.15 1.04 14.08
C GLY A 352 -20.28 2.50 14.52
N ILE A 353 -19.35 3.35 14.04
CA ILE A 353 -19.31 4.78 14.37
C ILE A 353 -19.48 5.61 13.10
N ASP A 354 -20.44 6.55 13.13
CA ASP A 354 -20.63 7.57 12.11
C ASP A 354 -19.86 8.85 12.47
N ASN A 355 -18.69 9.05 11.86
CA ASN A 355 -17.89 10.28 11.99
C ASN A 355 -18.30 11.38 10.99
N GLY A 356 -19.47 11.24 10.36
CA GLY A 356 -20.12 12.26 9.54
C GLY A 356 -20.02 12.02 8.03
N ASN A 357 -21.01 12.59 7.32
CA ASN A 357 -21.10 12.62 5.85
C ASN A 357 -21.11 11.23 5.20
N ASN A 358 -21.88 10.30 5.79
CA ASN A 358 -22.03 8.92 5.32
C ASN A 358 -23.42 8.64 4.73
N ASP A 359 -23.93 9.55 3.88
CA ASP A 359 -25.29 9.48 3.34
C ASP A 359 -25.58 8.11 2.69
N GLY A 360 -26.74 7.53 3.00
CA GLY A 360 -27.18 6.23 2.48
C GLY A 360 -26.84 5.01 3.35
N TRP A 361 -25.95 5.16 4.34
CA TRP A 361 -25.68 4.12 5.34
C TRP A 361 -26.65 4.19 6.52
N ILE A 362 -26.95 3.03 7.10
CA ILE A 362 -27.76 2.88 8.31
C ILE A 362 -26.85 2.37 9.43
N PHE A 363 -26.64 3.20 10.46
CA PHE A 363 -25.79 2.86 11.60
C PHE A 363 -26.58 2.31 12.77
N THR A 364 -26.05 1.26 13.38
CA THR A 364 -26.35 0.87 14.75
C THR A 364 -25.14 1.22 15.60
N GLU A 365 -25.34 2.08 16.60
CA GLU A 365 -24.26 2.53 17.48
C GLU A 365 -23.64 1.36 18.26
N ILE A 366 -22.33 1.46 18.50
CA ILE A 366 -21.65 0.52 19.39
C ILE A 366 -22.13 0.80 20.82
N THR A 367 -22.67 -0.23 21.49
CA THR A 367 -22.96 -0.15 22.92
C THR A 367 -21.66 -0.42 23.70
N PRO A 368 -21.15 0.53 24.50
CA PRO A 368 -20.01 0.30 25.37
C PRO A 368 -20.29 -0.81 26.38
N LEU A 369 -19.28 -1.62 26.68
CA LEU A 369 -19.30 -2.53 27.82
C LEU A 369 -18.57 -1.89 28.99
N ASP A 370 -19.05 -2.13 30.20
CA ASP A 370 -18.42 -1.66 31.43
C ASP A 370 -17.63 -2.81 32.07
N PHE A 371 -16.32 -2.60 32.24
CA PHE A 371 -15.36 -3.55 32.79
C PHE A 371 -14.91 -3.09 34.18
N TYR A 372 -15.14 -3.94 35.19
CA TYR A 372 -14.77 -3.64 36.57
C TYR A 372 -13.60 -4.50 37.01
N TRP A 373 -12.51 -3.89 37.46
CA TRP A 373 -11.40 -4.63 38.01
C TRP A 373 -11.75 -5.23 39.38
N VAL A 374 -11.47 -6.51 39.59
CA VAL A 374 -11.71 -7.25 40.85
C VAL A 374 -10.52 -8.13 41.21
N GLY A 375 -10.35 -8.44 42.50
CA GLY A 375 -9.40 -9.48 42.93
C GLY A 375 -7.99 -9.01 43.31
N ASN A 376 -7.82 -7.73 43.70
CA ASN A 376 -6.54 -7.11 44.06
C ASN A 376 -5.58 -6.93 42.87
N GLY A 377 -4.26 -6.90 43.08
CA GLY A 377 -3.29 -6.71 42.02
C GLY A 377 -3.16 -7.92 41.10
N GLY A 378 -2.62 -7.70 39.90
CA GLY A 378 -2.49 -8.73 38.86
C GLY A 378 -2.17 -8.15 37.50
N ASN A 379 -2.14 -9.02 36.49
CA ASN A 379 -1.89 -8.62 35.10
C ASN A 379 -3.19 -8.16 34.44
N TRP A 380 -3.14 -7.04 33.72
CA TRP A 380 -4.29 -6.48 33.00
C TRP A 380 -4.92 -7.51 32.04
N GLU A 381 -4.11 -8.39 31.48
CA GLU A 381 -4.55 -9.40 30.50
C GLU A 381 -5.23 -10.62 31.14
N GLU A 382 -5.23 -10.74 32.47
CA GLU A 382 -5.91 -11.83 33.17
C GLU A 382 -7.42 -11.57 33.24
N LEU A 383 -8.17 -12.24 32.35
CA LEU A 383 -9.64 -12.16 32.28
C LEU A 383 -10.37 -12.43 33.60
N SER A 384 -9.72 -13.10 34.56
CA SER A 384 -10.26 -13.30 35.91
C SER A 384 -10.44 -12.01 36.72
N HIS A 385 -9.79 -10.93 36.32
CA HIS A 385 -9.90 -9.62 36.97
C HIS A 385 -11.00 -8.72 36.38
N TRP A 386 -11.60 -9.09 35.26
CA TRP A 386 -12.56 -8.24 34.54
C TRP A 386 -14.00 -8.67 34.75
N ALA A 387 -14.65 -8.11 35.78
CA ALA A 387 -16.04 -8.40 36.12
C ALA A 387 -17.04 -7.53 35.32
N THR A 388 -18.25 -8.06 35.12
CA THR A 388 -19.37 -7.33 34.47
C THR A 388 -20.06 -6.32 35.39
N THR A 389 -19.73 -6.31 36.68
CA THR A 389 -20.27 -5.40 37.69
C THR A 389 -19.22 -5.16 38.77
N SER A 390 -19.23 -3.99 39.42
CA SER A 390 -18.39 -3.67 40.58
C SER A 390 -18.44 -4.76 41.66
N GLY A 391 -17.26 -5.29 42.04
CA GLY A 391 -17.11 -6.37 43.02
C GLY A 391 -17.75 -7.71 42.64
N GLY A 392 -18.15 -7.88 41.38
CA GLY A 392 -18.83 -9.07 40.89
C GLY A 392 -17.91 -10.27 40.64
N ASN A 393 -18.53 -11.44 40.48
CA ASN A 393 -17.82 -12.71 40.22
C ASN A 393 -18.07 -13.25 38.79
N THR A 394 -18.87 -12.54 38.00
CA THR A 394 -19.10 -12.88 36.59
C THR A 394 -18.13 -12.07 35.77
N ASN A 395 -17.24 -12.75 35.05
CA ASN A 395 -16.15 -12.13 34.33
C ASN A 395 -16.38 -12.17 32.82
N TYR A 396 -15.85 -11.17 32.11
CA TYR A 396 -15.78 -11.19 30.67
C TYR A 396 -14.84 -12.29 30.16
N THR A 397 -15.07 -12.72 28.92
CA THR A 397 -14.22 -13.70 28.22
C THR A 397 -13.26 -13.04 27.22
N GLU A 398 -13.24 -11.72 27.20
CA GLU A 398 -12.45 -10.88 26.32
C GLU A 398 -12.01 -9.64 27.10
N LEU A 399 -10.94 -8.97 26.63
CA LEU A 399 -10.43 -7.76 27.27
C LEU A 399 -11.29 -6.53 26.88
N PRO A 400 -11.17 -5.40 27.60
CA PRO A 400 -11.74 -4.14 27.13
C PRO A 400 -11.15 -3.73 25.77
N SER A 401 -11.99 -3.19 24.89
CA SER A 401 -11.57 -2.57 23.63
C SER A 401 -11.63 -1.04 23.72
N GLN A 402 -11.24 -0.36 22.63
CA GLN A 402 -11.38 1.09 22.49
C GLN A 402 -12.82 1.62 22.61
N PHE A 403 -13.83 0.76 22.62
CA PHE A 403 -15.23 1.11 22.76
C PHE A 403 -15.78 0.89 24.17
N ASP A 404 -14.97 0.33 25.07
CA ASP A 404 -15.42 -0.16 26.36
C ASP A 404 -14.80 0.65 27.51
N ASN A 405 -15.56 0.80 28.59
CA ASN A 405 -15.21 1.61 29.73
C ASN A 405 -14.59 0.74 30.82
N VAL A 406 -13.55 1.24 31.49
CA VAL A 406 -12.86 0.53 32.54
C VAL A 406 -12.95 1.26 33.87
N PHE A 407 -13.30 0.53 34.92
CA PHE A 407 -13.54 1.04 36.26
C PHE A 407 -12.67 0.33 37.30
N PHE A 408 -12.04 1.15 38.14
CA PHE A 408 -11.37 0.75 39.36
C PHE A 408 -12.00 1.50 40.53
N ASP A 409 -12.62 0.78 41.46
CA ASP A 409 -13.41 1.37 42.54
C ASP A 409 -13.09 0.76 43.91
N ALA A 410 -13.91 1.08 44.91
CA ALA A 410 -13.72 0.60 46.29
C ALA A 410 -13.74 -0.93 46.43
N ASN A 411 -14.31 -1.66 45.46
CA ASN A 411 -14.38 -3.12 45.44
C ASN A 411 -13.23 -3.76 44.65
N SER A 412 -12.37 -2.97 44.00
CA SER A 412 -11.24 -3.49 43.23
C SER A 412 -10.10 -4.04 44.10
N PHE A 413 -9.85 -3.41 45.26
CA PHE A 413 -8.74 -3.74 46.16
C PHE A 413 -9.20 -3.92 47.60
N THR A 414 -8.82 -5.03 48.21
CA THR A 414 -9.09 -5.40 49.62
C THR A 414 -7.90 -5.16 50.54
N SER A 415 -6.71 -4.90 49.98
CA SER A 415 -5.48 -4.64 50.72
C SER A 415 -4.60 -3.62 49.99
N SER A 416 -3.67 -2.99 50.72
CA SER A 416 -2.73 -2.02 50.16
C SER A 416 -1.52 -2.67 49.49
N GLY A 417 -0.77 -1.89 48.70
CA GLY A 417 0.46 -2.34 48.03
C GLY A 417 0.21 -3.26 46.84
N GLN A 418 -0.99 -3.22 46.27
CA GLN A 418 -1.35 -3.98 45.08
C GLN A 418 -0.86 -3.26 43.83
N THR A 419 -0.44 -4.04 42.83
CA THR A 419 0.01 -3.52 41.53
C THR A 419 -0.83 -4.13 40.43
N ILE A 420 -1.28 -3.29 39.50
CA ILE A 420 -1.87 -3.68 38.23
C ILE A 420 -0.83 -3.44 37.16
N GLU A 421 -0.47 -4.48 36.42
CA GLU A 421 0.58 -4.42 35.39
C GLU A 421 -0.01 -4.64 33.99
N LEU A 422 0.30 -3.74 33.06
CA LEU A 422 0.08 -3.95 31.62
C LEU A 422 1.30 -4.65 31.03
N THR A 423 1.09 -5.85 30.49
CA THR A 423 2.15 -6.60 29.83
C THR A 423 2.18 -6.40 28.31
N GLU A 424 1.15 -5.75 27.75
CA GLU A 424 1.11 -5.28 26.36
C GLU A 424 0.42 -3.91 26.19
N ALA A 425 0.25 -3.46 24.95
CA ALA A 425 -0.44 -2.18 24.66
C ALA A 425 -1.95 -2.38 24.67
N HIS A 426 -2.68 -1.48 25.30
CA HIS A 426 -4.14 -1.57 25.46
C HIS A 426 -4.85 -0.33 24.98
N LYS A 427 -6.11 -0.51 24.57
CA LYS A 427 -7.02 0.54 24.14
C LYS A 427 -8.31 0.43 24.93
N VAL A 428 -8.75 1.54 25.52
CA VAL A 428 -10.03 1.63 26.24
C VAL A 428 -10.78 2.89 25.78
N ASN A 429 -12.10 2.93 25.96
CA ASN A 429 -12.84 4.17 25.79
C ASN A 429 -12.54 5.09 26.99
N ASP A 430 -13.15 4.77 28.13
CA ASP A 430 -13.00 5.51 29.38
C ASP A 430 -12.14 4.74 30.39
N LEU A 431 -11.39 5.46 31.23
CA LEU A 431 -10.68 4.91 32.39
C LEU A 431 -11.01 5.72 33.63
N ASP A 432 -11.71 5.10 34.57
CA ASP A 432 -12.18 5.76 35.78
C ASP A 432 -11.69 5.03 37.05
N TRP A 433 -10.93 5.76 37.86
CA TRP A 433 -10.45 5.33 39.18
C TRP A 433 -11.24 5.97 40.34
N SER A 434 -12.46 6.46 40.05
CA SER A 434 -13.34 7.08 41.05
C SER A 434 -13.62 6.13 42.21
N GLY A 435 -13.35 6.59 43.44
CA GLY A 435 -13.65 5.86 44.65
C GLY A 435 -12.72 4.67 44.92
N VAL A 436 -11.64 4.51 44.16
CA VAL A 436 -10.61 3.51 44.47
C VAL A 436 -10.02 3.74 45.87
N GLN A 437 -9.67 2.66 46.54
CA GLN A 437 -9.08 2.66 47.88
C GLN A 437 -7.77 1.86 47.90
N ASN A 438 -7.05 1.94 49.02
CA ASN A 438 -5.85 1.13 49.31
C ASN A 438 -4.59 1.45 48.49
N ASN A 439 -4.55 2.60 47.83
CA ASN A 439 -3.38 3.13 47.13
C ASN A 439 -2.67 2.12 46.18
N PRO A 440 -3.37 1.60 45.16
CA PRO A 440 -2.77 0.67 44.22
C PRO A 440 -1.72 1.37 43.33
N THR A 441 -0.79 0.57 42.79
CA THR A 441 0.15 1.01 41.76
C THR A 441 -0.35 0.60 40.38
N PHE A 442 -0.44 1.56 39.45
CA PHE A 442 -0.77 1.27 38.06
C PHE A 442 0.47 1.33 37.18
N LEU A 443 0.95 0.18 36.73
CA LEU A 443 2.22 0.00 36.04
C LEU A 443 1.99 -0.30 34.55
N ALA A 444 2.47 0.58 33.69
CA ALA A 444 2.59 0.36 32.24
C ALA A 444 4.03 0.71 31.83
N GLY A 445 4.90 -0.29 31.85
CA GLY A 445 6.34 -0.14 31.64
C GLY A 445 6.74 0.29 30.22
N TYR A 446 8.05 0.28 29.96
CA TYR A 446 8.59 0.63 28.63
C TYR A 446 7.94 -0.18 27.50
N GLN A 447 7.61 0.49 26.39
CA GLN A 447 6.90 -0.07 25.22
C GLN A 447 5.44 -0.51 25.48
N LYS A 448 4.86 -0.20 26.63
CA LYS A 448 3.45 -0.45 26.94
C LYS A 448 2.67 0.85 26.83
N THR A 449 2.00 1.03 25.70
CA THR A 449 1.15 2.20 25.47
C THR A 449 -0.26 1.92 25.96
N LEU A 450 -0.80 2.80 26.79
CA LEU A 450 -2.22 2.85 27.11
C LEU A 450 -2.88 3.95 26.28
N SER A 451 -3.85 3.57 25.44
CA SER A 451 -4.60 4.50 24.60
C SER A 451 -6.05 4.63 25.07
N LEU A 452 -6.53 5.86 25.17
CA LEU A 452 -7.90 6.18 25.56
C LEU A 452 -8.60 6.95 24.44
N TYR A 453 -9.90 6.76 24.31
CA TYR A 453 -10.73 7.46 23.31
C TYR A 453 -11.78 8.38 23.95
N GLY A 454 -11.99 8.28 25.26
CA GLY A 454 -12.92 9.08 26.04
C GLY A 454 -12.31 9.63 27.33
N TYR A 455 -13.07 9.53 28.41
CA TYR A 455 -12.80 10.09 29.72
C TYR A 455 -11.58 9.47 30.42
N LEU A 456 -10.79 10.31 31.09
CA LEU A 456 -9.69 9.86 31.95
C LEU A 456 -9.84 10.44 33.35
N ASN A 457 -9.91 9.57 34.35
CA ASN A 457 -9.83 9.96 35.75
C ASN A 457 -8.94 9.02 36.55
N ILE A 458 -7.71 9.48 36.79
CA ILE A 458 -6.79 8.91 37.77
C ILE A 458 -6.85 9.80 39.00
N THR A 459 -7.21 9.21 40.14
CA THR A 459 -7.31 9.93 41.42
C THR A 459 -5.96 10.01 42.13
N ASP A 460 -5.86 10.87 43.13
CA ASP A 460 -4.65 11.01 43.97
C ASP A 460 -4.35 9.76 44.81
N GLU A 461 -5.28 8.81 44.89
CA GLU A 461 -5.06 7.53 45.57
C GLU A 461 -4.16 6.60 44.74
N VAL A 462 -4.04 6.77 43.42
CA VAL A 462 -3.33 5.84 42.52
C VAL A 462 -1.87 6.24 42.34
N ASN A 463 -0.94 5.34 42.65
CA ASN A 463 0.48 5.51 42.33
C ASN A 463 0.76 5.06 40.89
N LYS A 464 0.82 5.99 39.93
CA LYS A 464 1.04 5.64 38.52
C LYS A 464 2.52 5.50 38.16
N ASP A 465 2.85 4.51 37.34
CA ASP A 465 4.12 4.39 36.64
C ASP A 465 3.82 4.02 35.19
N ILE A 466 3.48 5.04 34.40
CA ILE A 466 3.02 4.88 33.01
C ILE A 466 4.06 5.46 32.07
N ASN A 467 4.59 4.63 31.17
CA ASN A 467 5.58 5.07 30.21
C ASN A 467 4.97 5.91 29.08
N ASP A 468 3.84 5.48 28.52
CA ASP A 468 3.20 6.12 27.38
C ASP A 468 1.68 6.08 27.51
N LEU A 469 1.09 7.25 27.73
CA LEU A 469 -0.35 7.50 27.81
C LEU A 469 -0.79 8.32 26.61
N ARG A 470 -1.72 7.80 25.83
CA ARG A 470 -2.26 8.48 24.65
C ARG A 470 -3.75 8.69 24.77
N ILE A 471 -4.21 9.91 24.50
CA ILE A 471 -5.63 10.25 24.45
C ILE A 471 -5.94 10.64 23.00
N LEU A 472 -6.75 9.80 22.34
CA LEU A 472 -6.97 9.76 20.90
C LEU A 472 -8.39 10.20 20.53
N SER A 473 -9.09 10.91 21.43
CA SER A 473 -10.49 11.27 21.24
C SER A 473 -10.72 12.24 20.08
N GLU A 474 -11.74 11.97 19.28
CA GLU A 474 -12.29 12.91 18.28
C GLU A 474 -13.37 13.83 18.88
N GLY A 475 -13.81 13.56 20.11
CA GLY A 475 -14.81 14.34 20.85
C GLY A 475 -14.22 15.22 21.95
N GLU A 476 -15.07 15.80 22.77
CA GLU A 476 -14.66 16.52 23.97
C GLU A 476 -14.44 15.54 25.12
N VAL A 477 -13.31 15.66 25.82
CA VAL A 477 -12.92 14.78 26.94
C VAL A 477 -12.39 15.56 28.13
N ASP A 478 -12.82 15.15 29.31
CA ASP A 478 -12.28 15.61 30.59
C ASP A 478 -11.18 14.67 31.09
N ILE A 479 -10.11 15.28 31.60
CA ILE A 479 -8.88 14.57 31.98
C ILE A 479 -8.44 14.97 33.39
N PHE A 480 -8.26 13.96 34.24
CA PHE A 480 -7.68 14.06 35.57
C PHE A 480 -6.53 13.04 35.70
N PHE A 481 -5.32 13.50 35.98
CA PHE A 481 -4.09 12.69 36.00
C PHE A 481 -3.69 12.19 37.40
N GLY A 482 -4.26 12.77 38.46
CA GLY A 482 -3.84 12.57 39.84
C GLY A 482 -2.41 13.05 40.09
N ASN A 483 -2.03 13.16 41.36
CA ASN A 483 -0.78 13.80 41.78
C ASN A 483 0.34 12.82 42.18
N GLN A 484 0.03 11.52 42.34
CA GLN A 484 1.01 10.51 42.74
C GLN A 484 1.61 9.80 41.53
N GLY A 485 2.89 9.43 41.63
CA GLY A 485 3.60 8.71 40.57
C GLY A 485 3.96 9.57 39.34
N ASN A 486 4.28 8.93 38.22
CA ASN A 486 4.78 9.60 37.01
C ASN A 486 4.15 9.03 35.73
N ILE A 487 3.77 9.93 34.82
CA ILE A 487 3.51 9.60 33.41
C ILE A 487 4.69 10.13 32.59
N ALA A 488 5.48 9.24 31.99
CA ALA A 488 6.66 9.64 31.25
C ALA A 488 6.28 10.37 29.95
N ASN A 489 5.29 9.88 29.20
CA ASN A 489 4.79 10.54 28.01
C ASN A 489 3.27 10.65 28.07
N ALA A 490 2.74 11.87 28.09
CA ALA A 490 1.34 12.16 27.84
C ALA A 490 1.20 12.73 26.43
N VAL A 491 0.36 12.12 25.59
CA VAL A 491 0.17 12.51 24.19
C VAL A 491 -1.32 12.65 23.88
N LEU A 492 -1.71 13.82 23.38
CA LEU A 492 -3.06 14.14 22.90
C LEU A 492 -3.03 14.18 21.37
N TRP A 493 -3.84 13.38 20.66
CA TRP A 493 -3.67 13.21 19.20
C TRP A 493 -4.95 13.06 18.36
N GLY A 494 -6.11 12.83 18.95
CA GLY A 494 -7.36 12.94 18.18
C GLY A 494 -7.70 14.40 17.84
N GLY A 495 -8.69 14.63 16.97
CA GLY A 495 -9.14 15.96 16.59
C GLY A 495 -10.00 16.67 17.65
N GLY A 496 -10.20 16.03 18.81
CA GLY A 496 -11.11 16.45 19.86
C GLY A 496 -10.67 17.66 20.70
N ILE A 497 -11.39 17.86 21.80
CA ILE A 497 -11.15 18.91 22.80
C ILE A 497 -10.72 18.24 24.10
N TYR A 498 -9.55 18.62 24.62
CA TYR A 498 -8.91 18.03 25.80
C TYR A 498 -8.97 19.02 26.97
N ASN A 499 -9.86 18.77 27.93
CA ASN A 499 -10.02 19.58 29.14
C ASN A 499 -9.15 19.00 30.27
N ILE A 500 -8.03 19.65 30.57
CA ILE A 500 -7.14 19.25 31.66
C ILE A 500 -7.66 19.85 32.97
N ASN A 501 -8.24 19.02 33.83
CA ASN A 501 -8.95 19.46 35.03
C ASN A 501 -8.19 19.15 36.33
N SER A 502 -6.95 18.65 36.23
CA SER A 502 -6.03 18.47 37.35
C SER A 502 -4.62 18.85 36.95
N ASP A 503 -3.75 19.06 37.94
CA ASP A 503 -2.32 19.19 37.70
C ASP A 503 -1.75 17.90 37.08
N PHE A 504 -0.67 18.05 36.32
CA PHE A 504 0.07 16.97 35.67
C PHE A 504 1.53 17.03 36.09
N VAL A 505 2.05 15.92 36.61
CA VAL A 505 3.47 15.72 36.86
C VAL A 505 3.98 14.58 35.98
N GLY A 506 5.02 14.85 35.20
CA GLY A 506 5.52 13.88 34.24
C GLY A 506 6.88 14.19 33.65
N SER A 507 7.16 13.55 32.52
CA SER A 507 8.41 13.80 31.78
C SER A 507 8.18 14.61 30.50
N THR A 508 7.19 14.26 29.68
CA THR A 508 6.89 14.96 28.41
C THR A 508 5.38 15.05 28.20
N PHE A 509 4.93 16.19 27.69
CA PHE A 509 3.53 16.46 27.35
C PHE A 509 3.43 16.92 25.89
N ARG A 510 2.62 16.25 25.07
CA ARG A 510 2.50 16.53 23.64
C ARG A 510 1.06 16.75 23.20
N LEU A 511 0.83 17.80 22.43
CA LEU A 511 -0.37 18.00 21.61
C LEU A 511 -0.01 17.77 20.14
N ASN A 512 -0.48 16.66 19.57
CA ASN A 512 -0.27 16.31 18.18
C ASN A 512 -1.48 16.66 17.30
N ASN A 513 -2.67 16.88 17.85
CA ASN A 513 -3.85 17.34 17.12
C ASN A 513 -4.93 17.80 18.10
N GLY A 514 -5.94 18.54 17.61
CA GLY A 514 -7.09 18.96 18.41
C GLY A 514 -6.87 20.24 19.22
N THR A 515 -7.73 20.43 20.22
CA THR A 515 -7.74 21.61 21.10
C THR A 515 -7.38 21.23 22.53
N LEU A 516 -6.38 21.87 23.11
CA LEU A 516 -5.99 21.73 24.52
C LEU A 516 -6.56 22.88 25.35
N ASN A 517 -7.26 22.56 26.44
CA ASN A 517 -7.71 23.50 27.46
C ASN A 517 -7.03 23.17 28.79
N LEU A 518 -6.19 24.07 29.32
CA LEU A 518 -5.51 23.83 30.59
C LEU A 518 -6.36 24.11 31.84
N ASN A 519 -7.47 24.84 31.74
CA ASN A 519 -8.40 25.12 32.85
C ASN A 519 -7.74 25.55 34.20
N SER A 520 -6.60 26.24 34.16
CA SER A 520 -5.77 26.64 35.32
C SER A 520 -4.89 25.55 35.93
N ALA A 521 -4.78 24.38 35.31
CA ALA A 521 -3.89 23.31 35.73
C ALA A 521 -2.41 23.71 35.65
N VAL A 522 -1.62 23.10 36.53
CA VAL A 522 -0.16 23.13 36.49
C VAL A 522 0.35 21.91 35.73
N ILE A 523 1.18 22.14 34.70
CA ILE A 523 1.90 21.11 33.96
C ILE A 523 3.36 21.17 34.38
N ASP A 524 3.81 20.27 35.27
CA ASP A 524 5.20 20.18 35.71
C ASP A 524 5.91 18.97 35.08
N ILE A 525 6.85 19.26 34.18
CA ILE A 525 7.53 18.24 33.39
C ILE A 525 9.05 18.43 33.33
N ASN A 526 9.74 17.30 33.27
CA ASN A 526 11.21 17.26 33.24
C ASN A 526 11.83 17.57 31.87
N PHE A 527 11.09 17.34 30.78
CA PHE A 527 11.57 17.49 29.41
C PHE A 527 10.69 18.46 28.62
N ASP A 528 9.88 17.97 27.70
CA ASP A 528 9.36 18.80 26.63
C ASP A 528 7.84 18.99 26.75
N PHE A 529 7.39 20.24 26.62
CA PHE A 529 6.03 20.57 26.22
C PHE A 529 6.04 20.82 24.71
N LYS A 530 5.34 20.00 23.93
CA LYS A 530 5.39 20.07 22.46
C LYS A 530 4.01 20.14 21.82
N GLU A 531 3.85 21.08 20.91
CA GLU A 531 2.80 21.05 19.89
C GLU A 531 3.45 20.58 18.58
N ASN A 532 2.90 19.55 17.92
CA ASN A 532 3.45 18.96 16.69
C ASN A 532 2.38 18.67 15.62
N SER A 533 1.26 19.38 15.61
CA SER A 533 0.14 19.04 14.73
C SER A 533 0.39 19.37 13.28
N SER A 534 0.16 18.43 12.37
CA SER A 534 0.12 18.77 10.94
C SER A 534 -1.14 19.57 10.56
N ASN A 535 -2.09 19.73 11.48
CA ASN A 535 -3.36 20.43 11.30
C ASN A 535 -3.40 21.71 12.15
N ASN A 536 -4.54 22.42 12.12
CA ASN A 536 -4.76 23.58 12.98
C ASN A 536 -5.06 23.11 14.43
N SER A 537 -4.03 23.07 15.27
CA SER A 537 -4.17 22.83 16.71
C SER A 537 -4.47 24.13 17.46
N VAL A 538 -5.15 24.03 18.61
CA VAL A 538 -5.47 25.18 19.46
C VAL A 538 -5.02 24.90 20.89
N LEU A 539 -4.30 25.85 21.50
CA LEU A 539 -3.87 25.79 22.88
C LEU A 539 -4.50 26.93 23.67
N ASN A 540 -5.44 26.61 24.54
CA ASN A 540 -6.07 27.53 25.48
C ASN A 540 -5.40 27.38 26.84
N LEU A 541 -4.42 28.24 27.11
CA LEU A 541 -3.58 28.15 28.30
C LEU A 541 -4.27 28.73 29.54
N GLY A 542 -5.23 29.66 29.37
CA GLY A 542 -5.99 30.25 30.47
C GLY A 542 -5.08 30.88 31.54
N SER A 543 -5.28 30.54 32.81
CA SER A 543 -4.39 30.88 33.92
C SER A 543 -3.48 29.71 34.35
N GLY A 544 -3.26 28.74 33.47
CA GLY A 544 -2.40 27.58 33.74
C GLY A 544 -0.91 27.95 33.85
N ILE A 545 -0.15 27.05 34.46
CA ILE A 545 1.30 27.21 34.65
C ILE A 545 2.02 26.01 34.04
N ILE A 546 3.07 26.23 33.25
CA ILE A 546 3.84 25.17 32.62
C ILE A 546 5.30 25.27 33.06
N TYR A 547 5.82 24.22 33.71
CA TYR A 547 7.25 24.05 33.99
C TYR A 547 7.82 23.00 33.06
N CYS A 548 8.79 23.37 32.23
CA CYS A 548 9.39 22.45 31.28
C CYS A 548 10.87 22.76 31.03
N ARG A 549 11.60 21.78 30.50
CA ARG A 549 12.93 22.02 29.95
C ARG A 549 12.82 22.73 28.61
N ASN A 550 12.00 22.21 27.70
CA ASN A 550 11.77 22.81 26.39
C ASN A 550 10.26 23.06 26.18
N PHE A 551 9.93 24.25 25.70
CA PHE A 551 8.59 24.59 25.21
C PHE A 551 8.67 24.80 23.72
N GLU A 552 7.98 23.99 22.93
CA GLU A 552 8.09 24.01 21.48
C GLU A 552 6.72 23.98 20.79
N ILE A 553 6.44 25.01 20.01
CA ILE A 553 5.38 25.02 18.99
C ILE A 553 6.01 24.71 17.64
N ASN A 554 5.67 23.56 17.07
CA ASN A 554 6.29 23.06 15.85
C ASN A 554 5.43 23.19 14.59
N SER A 555 4.24 23.79 14.68
CA SER A 555 3.37 23.96 13.53
C SER A 555 3.06 25.43 13.24
N ASP A 556 3.12 25.82 11.96
CA ASP A 556 2.82 27.20 11.52
C ASP A 556 1.36 27.61 11.77
N ASN A 557 0.47 26.62 11.85
CA ASN A 557 -0.97 26.85 11.99
C ASN A 557 -1.48 26.67 13.43
N ALA A 558 -0.59 26.47 14.40
CA ALA A 558 -0.97 26.35 15.80
C ALA A 558 -1.45 27.70 16.34
N THR A 559 -2.63 27.72 16.96
CA THR A 559 -3.18 28.91 17.61
C THR A 559 -2.97 28.83 19.12
N VAL A 560 -2.24 29.78 19.70
CA VAL A 560 -2.06 29.88 21.15
C VAL A 560 -2.89 31.03 21.72
N ASN A 561 -3.84 30.68 22.59
CA ASN A 561 -4.61 31.61 23.42
C ASN A 561 -4.01 31.64 24.82
N ALA A 562 -3.07 32.56 25.04
CA ALA A 562 -2.25 32.59 26.26
C ALA A 562 -2.99 32.95 27.55
N GLY A 563 -4.12 33.67 27.48
CA GLY A 563 -4.83 34.11 28.69
C GLY A 563 -3.92 34.89 29.65
N THR A 564 -3.80 34.42 30.88
CA THR A 564 -2.85 34.92 31.91
C THR A 564 -1.87 33.82 32.33
N SER A 565 -1.49 32.92 31.42
CA SER A 565 -0.65 31.77 31.74
C SER A 565 0.80 32.13 32.04
N GLU A 566 1.48 31.29 32.83
CA GLU A 566 2.92 31.38 33.07
C GLU A 566 3.67 30.17 32.48
N ILE A 567 4.77 30.40 31.77
CA ILE A 567 5.58 29.34 31.15
C ILE A 567 7.02 29.48 31.62
N HIS A 568 7.49 28.52 32.40
CA HIS A 568 8.84 28.41 32.92
C HIS A 568 9.65 27.44 32.08
N VAL A 569 10.77 27.92 31.53
CA VAL A 569 11.57 27.19 30.53
C VAL A 569 13.04 27.16 30.94
N ARG A 570 13.58 25.96 31.14
CA ARG A 570 14.97 25.77 31.61
C ARG A 570 16.01 25.73 30.49
N ASN A 571 15.62 25.46 29.24
CA ASN A 571 16.56 25.30 28.12
C ASN A 571 16.13 26.00 26.82
N LEU A 572 15.00 25.64 26.20
CA LEU A 572 14.62 26.21 24.90
C LEU A 572 13.14 26.63 24.87
N PHE A 573 12.89 27.89 24.56
CA PHE A 573 11.58 28.41 24.22
C PHE A 573 11.49 28.65 22.70
N LYS A 574 10.57 27.94 22.05
CA LYS A 574 10.22 28.10 20.64
C LYS A 574 8.70 28.34 20.55
N GLY A 575 8.30 29.60 20.56
CA GLY A 575 6.89 30.02 20.53
C GLY A 575 6.32 30.28 19.13
N ARG A 576 7.17 30.33 18.11
CA ARG A 576 6.82 30.39 16.67
C ARG A 576 5.86 31.54 16.31
N GLY A 577 6.18 32.74 16.78
CA GLY A 577 5.42 33.97 16.45
C GLY A 577 4.05 34.12 17.12
N ASN A 578 3.66 33.20 18.01
CA ASN A 578 2.44 33.34 18.81
C ASN A 578 2.61 34.37 19.94
N ASN A 579 1.48 34.90 20.44
CA ASN A 579 1.47 35.78 21.62
C ASN A 579 1.42 34.96 22.91
N TYR A 580 2.26 35.33 23.88
CA TYR A 580 2.33 34.71 25.21
C TYR A 580 2.16 35.77 26.29
N TYR A 581 1.61 35.38 27.45
CA TYR A 581 1.38 36.31 28.55
C TYR A 581 2.65 36.51 29.38
N HIS A 582 3.16 35.45 30.02
CA HIS A 582 4.36 35.51 30.85
C HIS A 582 5.26 34.30 30.58
N VAL A 583 6.43 34.53 30.01
CA VAL A 583 7.45 33.49 29.77
C VAL A 583 8.68 33.81 30.62
N ILE A 584 9.06 32.85 31.46
CA ILE A 584 10.16 32.94 32.40
C ILE A 584 11.25 31.97 31.93
N LEU A 585 12.40 32.52 31.55
CA LEU A 585 13.57 31.71 31.26
C LEU A 585 14.31 31.47 32.57
N GLU A 586 14.44 30.21 32.91
CA GLU A 586 15.18 29.76 34.09
C GLU A 586 16.53 29.21 33.65
N GLU A 587 17.50 29.21 34.57
CA GLU A 587 18.83 28.65 34.34
C GLU A 587 19.51 29.23 33.09
N ASN A 588 19.78 28.39 32.07
CA ASN A 588 20.39 28.78 30.80
C ASN A 588 19.35 28.81 29.66
N GLY A 589 18.08 29.08 29.98
CA GLY A 589 16.99 29.18 29.02
C GLY A 589 17.32 30.11 27.86
N SER A 590 16.99 29.67 26.65
CA SER A 590 17.25 30.36 25.39
C SER A 590 15.96 30.49 24.57
N ILE A 591 15.92 31.51 23.70
CA ILE A 591 14.79 31.78 22.81
C ILE A 591 15.22 31.44 21.38
N ASN A 592 14.40 30.69 20.66
CA ASN A 592 14.61 30.43 19.23
C ASN A 592 14.39 31.72 18.40
N TYR A 593 15.16 31.90 17.33
CA TYR A 593 15.15 33.07 16.44
C TYR A 593 13.85 33.26 15.64
N GLU A 594 12.97 32.25 15.63
CA GLU A 594 11.64 32.31 14.98
C GLU A 594 10.54 32.96 15.84
N ASN A 595 10.91 33.60 16.96
CA ASN A 595 9.99 34.39 17.77
C ASN A 595 10.09 35.87 17.38
N THR A 596 8.95 36.50 17.07
CA THR A 596 8.84 37.92 16.67
C THR A 596 8.64 38.85 17.85
#